data_AF-A0A2W1U1R6-F1
#
_entry.id   AF-A0A2W1U1R6-F1
#
_cell.length_a   1.000
_cell.length_b   1.000
_cell.length_c   1.000
_cell.angle_alpha   90.00
_cell.angle_beta   90.00
_cell.angle_gamma   90.00
#
_symmetry.space_group_name_H-M   'P 1'
#
loop_
_entity.id
_entity.type
_entity.pdbx_description
1 polymer ?
#
loop_
_entity_poly.entity_id
_entity_poly.type
_entity_poly.pdbx_seq_one_letter_code
_entity_poly.pdbx_strand_id
1 'polypeptide(L)'
;MITPELEAEVHGLRAQAAEIQKDYGRQQKNIESDGNLSDAGKTAELAEAKAQAKAEAGQLRDKEVALVKDRIRSLQTKLDAKIGYGATDIIAFRDAQDRAERVADKDVAARLMGQALRSNDRTMAHALFRKASENGWSEAVKQFATENPDSAAAAEEIESLEKVLTSGGFQRTLSYMIA
;
A
#
# COMPACT_ATOMS: atom_id res chain seq x y z
N MET A 1 -5.26 -11.20 6.16
CA MET A 1 -4.86 -11.92 4.92
C MET A 1 -5.34 -11.11 3.72
N ILE A 2 -4.53 -10.96 2.67
CA ILE A 2 -4.91 -10.26 1.43
C ILE A 2 -5.90 -11.13 0.65
N THR A 3 -6.88 -10.54 -0.05
CA THR A 3 -7.81 -11.36 -0.83
C THR A 3 -7.14 -12.00 -2.06
N PRO A 4 -7.60 -13.18 -2.51
CA PRO A 4 -7.02 -13.85 -3.68
C PRO A 4 -7.12 -13.01 -4.97
N GLU A 5 -8.18 -12.22 -5.11
CA GLU A 5 -8.38 -11.37 -6.29
C GLU A 5 -7.32 -10.26 -6.35
N LEU A 6 -7.08 -9.59 -5.21
CA LEU A 6 -6.07 -8.57 -5.06
C LEU A 6 -4.66 -9.13 -5.30
N GLU A 7 -4.38 -10.31 -4.74
CA GLU A 7 -3.11 -11.00 -4.97
C GLU A 7 -2.88 -11.35 -6.45
N ALA A 8 -3.92 -11.84 -7.14
CA ALA A 8 -3.86 -12.15 -8.56
C ALA A 8 -3.62 -10.90 -9.42
N GLU A 9 -4.28 -9.77 -9.12
CA GLU A 9 -4.07 -8.51 -9.85
C GLU A 9 -2.65 -7.98 -9.66
N VAL A 10 -2.13 -7.98 -8.42
CA VAL A 10 -0.73 -7.59 -8.13
C VAL A 10 0.26 -8.49 -8.87
N HIS A 11 0.04 -9.81 -8.85
CA HIS A 11 0.88 -10.76 -9.58
C HIS A 11 0.84 -10.51 -11.09
N GLY A 12 -0.35 -10.20 -11.64
CA GLY A 12 -0.52 -9.83 -13.05
C GLY A 12 0.27 -8.59 -13.46
N LEU A 13 0.27 -7.54 -12.63
CA LEU A 13 1.07 -6.33 -12.88
C LEU A 13 2.57 -6.62 -12.86
N ARG A 14 3.05 -7.47 -11.94
CA ARG A 14 4.46 -7.87 -11.87
C ARG A 14 4.87 -8.76 -13.04
N ALA A 15 3.98 -9.64 -13.50
CA ALA A 15 4.20 -10.45 -14.71
C ALA A 15 4.33 -9.58 -15.96
N GLN A 16 3.50 -8.52 -16.10
CA GLN A 16 3.63 -7.55 -17.19
C GLN A 16 4.98 -6.80 -17.13
N ALA A 17 5.43 -6.40 -15.95
CA ALA A 17 6.74 -5.77 -15.78
C ALA A 17 7.90 -6.70 -16.15
N ALA A 18 7.80 -7.98 -15.80
CA ALA A 18 8.77 -8.99 -16.21
C ALA A 18 8.81 -9.17 -17.75
N GLU A 19 7.70 -9.00 -18.45
CA GLU A 19 7.71 -9.02 -19.91
C GLU A 19 8.35 -7.76 -20.49
N ILE A 20 8.08 -6.56 -19.95
CA ILE A 20 8.77 -5.32 -20.33
C ILE A 20 10.29 -5.46 -20.17
N GLN A 21 10.76 -6.07 -19.08
CA GLN A 21 12.19 -6.34 -18.87
C GLN A 21 12.78 -7.25 -19.94
N LYS A 22 12.07 -8.31 -20.34
CA LYS A 22 12.51 -9.20 -21.41
C LYS A 22 12.50 -8.51 -22.78
N ASP A 23 11.46 -7.72 -23.06
CA ASP A 23 11.34 -6.94 -24.29
C ASP A 23 12.50 -5.95 -24.42
N TYR A 24 12.78 -5.19 -23.36
CA TYR A 24 13.93 -4.30 -23.32
C TYR A 24 15.25 -5.06 -23.54
N GLY A 25 15.44 -6.21 -22.89
CA GLY A 25 16.63 -7.04 -23.10
C GLY A 25 16.77 -7.58 -24.53
N ARG A 26 15.66 -7.79 -25.26
CA ARG A 26 15.67 -8.12 -26.70
C ARG A 26 16.04 -6.90 -27.54
N GLN A 27 15.42 -5.76 -27.27
CA GLN A 27 15.70 -4.49 -27.97
C GLN A 27 17.16 -4.09 -27.82
N GLN A 28 17.71 -4.18 -26.61
CA GLN A 28 19.11 -3.88 -26.34
C GLN A 28 20.05 -4.69 -27.25
N LYS A 29 19.85 -6.01 -27.31
CA LYS A 29 20.67 -6.89 -28.17
C LYS A 29 20.55 -6.53 -29.64
N ASN A 30 19.34 -6.21 -30.11
CA ASN A 30 19.12 -5.82 -31.49
C ASN A 30 19.87 -4.54 -31.84
N ILE A 31 19.76 -3.50 -30.99
CA ILE A 31 20.45 -2.21 -31.17
C ILE A 31 21.98 -2.38 -31.12
N GLU A 32 22.49 -3.17 -30.17
CA GLU A 32 23.93 -3.45 -30.06
C GLU A 32 24.47 -4.17 -31.30
N SER A 33 23.69 -5.09 -31.88
CA SER A 33 24.06 -5.85 -33.07
C SER A 33 23.83 -5.12 -34.41
N ASP A 34 23.16 -3.96 -34.40
CA ASP A 34 22.88 -3.21 -35.63
C ASP A 34 24.17 -2.61 -36.21
N GLY A 35 24.54 -3.05 -37.42
CA GLY A 35 25.71 -2.57 -38.15
C GLY A 35 25.51 -1.22 -38.84
N ASN A 36 24.27 -0.73 -38.94
CA ASN A 36 23.95 0.56 -39.56
C ASN A 36 24.03 1.72 -38.55
N LEU A 37 24.09 1.42 -37.25
CA LEU A 37 24.19 2.43 -36.20
C LEU A 37 25.63 2.72 -35.83
N SER A 38 25.96 4.01 -35.76
CA SER A 38 27.18 4.47 -35.09
C SER A 38 27.11 4.25 -33.58
N ASP A 39 28.24 4.29 -32.88
CA ASP A 39 28.27 4.18 -31.42
C ASP A 39 27.41 5.24 -30.72
N ALA A 40 27.39 6.46 -31.26
CA ALA A 40 26.54 7.54 -30.79
C ALA A 40 25.05 7.24 -31.03
N GLY A 41 24.71 6.65 -32.18
CA GLY A 41 23.35 6.21 -32.52
C GLY A 41 22.86 5.10 -31.58
N LYS A 42 23.69 4.07 -31.35
CA LYS A 42 23.39 2.98 -30.40
C LYS A 42 23.14 3.51 -29.00
N THR A 43 23.98 4.44 -28.54
CA THR A 43 23.83 5.06 -27.22
C THR A 43 22.51 5.83 -27.11
N ALA A 44 22.14 6.60 -28.14
CA ALA A 44 20.89 7.35 -28.17
C ALA A 44 19.66 6.43 -28.17
N GLU A 45 19.64 5.41 -29.03
CA GLU A 45 18.52 4.47 -29.13
C GLU A 45 18.37 3.61 -27.87
N LEU A 46 19.48 3.15 -27.28
CA LEU A 46 19.44 2.42 -26.00
C LEU A 46 18.90 3.30 -24.87
N ALA A 47 19.25 4.58 -24.85
CA ALA A 47 18.73 5.52 -23.85
C ALA A 47 17.23 5.75 -24.01
N GLU A 48 16.75 5.88 -25.24
CA GLU A 48 15.32 6.03 -25.55
C GLU A 48 14.53 4.77 -25.18
N ALA A 49 14.98 3.59 -25.63
CA ALA A 49 14.37 2.31 -25.29
C ALA A 49 14.31 2.08 -23.77
N LYS A 50 15.39 2.42 -23.06
CA LYS A 50 15.44 2.31 -21.60
C LYS A 50 14.47 3.28 -20.92
N ALA A 51 14.39 4.52 -21.42
CA ALA A 51 13.47 5.52 -20.88
C ALA A 51 12.02 5.08 -21.05
N GLN A 52 11.66 4.54 -22.21
CA GLN A 52 10.33 4.01 -22.48
C GLN A 52 10.00 2.83 -21.56
N ALA A 53 10.85 1.80 -21.52
CA ALA A 53 10.64 0.63 -20.66
C ALA A 53 10.51 1.02 -19.18
N LYS A 54 11.32 1.99 -18.72
CA LYS A 54 11.25 2.50 -17.35
C LYS A 54 9.95 3.26 -17.08
N ALA A 55 9.46 4.03 -18.04
CA ALA A 55 8.18 4.74 -17.91
C ALA A 55 7.02 3.74 -17.81
N GLU A 56 6.98 2.72 -18.67
CA GLU A 56 5.95 1.68 -18.66
C GLU A 56 5.97 0.85 -17.37
N ALA A 57 7.15 0.39 -16.94
CA ALA A 57 7.30 -0.32 -15.66
C ALA A 57 6.92 0.56 -14.46
N GLY A 58 7.25 1.85 -14.51
CA GLY A 58 6.85 2.83 -13.51
C GLY A 58 5.33 2.98 -13.41
N GLN A 59 4.61 3.01 -14.53
CA GLN A 59 3.15 3.05 -14.54
C GLN A 59 2.54 1.79 -13.90
N LEU A 60 3.11 0.61 -14.14
CA LEU A 60 2.63 -0.63 -13.51
C LEU A 60 2.86 -0.63 -12.00
N ARG A 61 4.01 -0.12 -11.54
CA ARG A 61 4.28 0.06 -10.11
C ARG A 61 3.27 1.00 -9.46
N ASP A 62 2.99 2.13 -10.10
CA ASP A 62 2.09 3.13 -9.55
C ASP A 62 0.64 2.60 -9.51
N LYS A 63 0.25 1.78 -10.50
CA LYS A 63 -0.99 1.00 -10.48
C LYS A 63 -1.05 0.03 -9.29
N GLU A 64 0.01 -0.75 -9.02
CA GLU A 64 0.06 -1.66 -7.87
C GLU A 64 -0.18 -0.89 -6.56
N VAL A 65 0.51 0.24 -6.38
CA VAL A 65 0.38 1.08 -5.18
C VAL A 65 -1.04 1.65 -5.04
N ALA A 66 -1.62 2.15 -6.14
CA ALA A 66 -2.97 2.71 -6.12
C ALA A 66 -4.00 1.64 -5.73
N LEU A 67 -3.89 0.45 -6.32
CA LEU A 67 -4.78 -0.68 -6.11
C LEU A 67 -4.75 -1.15 -4.64
N VAL A 68 -3.57 -1.28 -4.04
CA VAL A 68 -3.41 -1.60 -2.61
C VAL A 68 -4.00 -0.50 -1.72
N LYS A 69 -3.73 0.78 -2.01
CA LYS A 69 -4.27 1.91 -1.25
C LYS A 69 -5.78 2.02 -1.33
N ASP A 70 -6.37 1.78 -2.50
CA ASP A 70 -7.82 1.82 -2.69
C ASP A 70 -8.50 0.67 -1.94
N ARG A 71 -7.88 -0.51 -1.87
CA ARG A 71 -8.37 -1.60 -0.99
C ARG A 71 -8.33 -1.20 0.48
N ILE A 72 -7.22 -0.65 0.96
CA ILE A 72 -7.10 -0.16 2.34
C ILE A 72 -8.22 0.86 2.63
N ARG A 73 -8.40 1.86 1.76
CA ARG A 73 -9.45 2.88 1.90
C ARG A 73 -10.84 2.26 1.94
N SER A 74 -11.11 1.26 1.09
CA SER A 74 -12.41 0.55 1.08
C SER A 74 -12.68 -0.16 2.41
N LEU A 75 -11.67 -0.86 2.95
CA LEU A 75 -11.78 -1.55 4.23
C LEU A 75 -11.95 -0.59 5.40
N GLN A 76 -11.16 0.50 5.43
CA GLN A 76 -11.29 1.55 6.43
C GLN A 76 -12.69 2.19 6.39
N THR A 77 -13.21 2.49 5.20
CA THR A 77 -14.57 3.04 5.05
C THR A 77 -15.62 2.08 5.60
N LYS A 78 -15.49 0.77 5.34
CA LYS A 78 -16.39 -0.26 5.88
C LYS A 78 -16.29 -0.40 7.40
N LEU A 79 -15.10 -0.23 7.96
CA LEU A 79 -14.90 -0.22 9.41
C LEU A 79 -15.59 1.01 10.02
N ASP A 80 -15.33 2.20 9.49
CA ASP A 80 -15.81 3.44 10.11
C ASP A 80 -17.31 3.67 9.92
N ALA A 81 -17.93 3.00 8.95
CA ALA A 81 -19.38 2.89 8.84
C ALA A 81 -20.05 2.42 10.15
N LYS A 82 -19.32 1.72 11.03
CA LYS A 82 -19.80 1.22 12.33
C LYS A 82 -19.83 2.28 13.43
N ILE A 83 -19.20 3.44 13.22
CA ILE A 83 -19.19 4.56 14.18
C ILE A 83 -20.54 5.29 14.17
N GLY A 84 -21.18 5.37 13.00
CA GLY A 84 -22.41 6.14 12.76
C GLY A 84 -22.20 7.26 11.75
N TYR A 85 -23.30 7.79 11.20
CA TYR A 85 -23.30 8.84 10.18
C TYR A 85 -23.96 10.15 10.65
N GLY A 86 -24.29 10.26 11.94
CA GLY A 86 -24.86 11.48 12.49
C GLY A 86 -23.86 12.63 12.46
N ALA A 87 -24.35 13.87 12.41
CA ALA A 87 -23.47 15.05 12.47
C ALA A 87 -22.56 15.05 13.72
N THR A 88 -23.09 14.60 14.86
CA THR A 88 -22.32 14.40 16.10
C THR A 88 -21.23 13.35 15.94
N ASP A 89 -21.52 12.22 15.30
CA ASP A 89 -20.55 11.13 15.10
C ASP A 89 -19.40 11.59 14.20
N ILE A 90 -19.72 12.33 13.14
CA ILE A 90 -18.72 12.90 12.21
C ILE A 90 -17.80 13.89 12.94
N ILE A 91 -18.35 14.78 13.76
CA ILE A 91 -17.56 15.75 14.53
C ILE A 91 -16.68 15.03 15.55
N ALA A 92 -17.24 14.06 16.29
CA ALA A 92 -16.48 13.27 17.25
C ALA A 92 -15.35 12.49 16.57
N PHE A 93 -15.61 11.92 15.38
CA PHE A 93 -14.60 11.18 14.63
C PHE A 93 -13.47 12.06 14.12
N ARG A 94 -13.79 13.28 13.69
CA ARG A 94 -12.77 14.26 13.34
C ARG A 94 -11.89 14.63 14.53
N ASP A 95 -12.49 14.92 15.70
CA ASP A 95 -11.72 15.21 16.92
C ASP A 95 -10.82 14.03 17.31
N ALA A 96 -11.35 12.80 17.26
CA ALA A 96 -10.59 11.60 17.54
C ALA A 96 -9.43 11.40 16.56
N GLN A 97 -9.61 11.70 15.27
CA GLN A 97 -8.54 11.67 14.26
C GLN A 97 -7.45 12.68 14.59
N ASP A 98 -7.80 13.94 14.82
CA ASP A 98 -6.84 14.98 15.20
C ASP A 98 -6.05 14.58 16.46
N ARG A 99 -6.69 13.90 17.41
CA ARG A 99 -6.05 13.40 18.64
C ARG A 99 -5.15 12.20 18.38
N ALA A 100 -5.59 11.24 17.56
CA ALA A 100 -4.80 10.08 17.18
C ALA A 100 -3.54 10.49 16.38
N GLU A 101 -3.62 11.53 15.55
CA GLU A 101 -2.48 12.05 14.79
C GLU A 101 -1.32 12.52 15.67
N ARG A 102 -1.63 13.03 16.87
CA ARG A 102 -0.65 13.51 17.86
C ARG A 102 0.03 12.39 18.64
N VAL A 103 -0.41 11.15 18.48
CA VAL A 103 0.25 9.99 19.10
C VAL A 103 1.59 9.77 18.41
N ALA A 104 2.66 9.75 19.20
CA ALA A 104 4.03 9.76 18.69
C ALA A 104 4.64 8.36 18.53
N ASP A 105 4.18 7.38 19.29
CA ASP A 105 4.78 6.06 19.34
C ASP A 105 3.76 4.94 19.61
N LYS A 106 4.22 3.72 19.34
CA LYS A 106 3.44 2.47 19.42
C LYS A 106 2.94 2.15 20.83
N ASP A 107 3.68 2.49 21.87
CA ASP A 107 3.35 2.12 23.25
C ASP A 107 2.25 3.04 23.77
N VAL A 108 2.33 4.34 23.45
CA VAL A 108 1.24 5.29 23.70
C VAL A 108 -0.01 4.91 22.92
N ALA A 109 0.12 4.52 21.66
CA ALA A 109 -1.02 4.08 20.85
C ALA A 109 -1.73 2.86 21.45
N ALA A 110 -0.99 1.83 21.85
CA ALA A 110 -1.54 0.63 22.48
C ALA A 110 -2.24 0.97 23.81
N ARG A 111 -1.63 1.83 24.64
CA ARG A 111 -2.24 2.25 25.90
C ARG A 111 -3.54 3.02 25.68
N LEU A 112 -3.57 3.97 24.74
CA LEU A 112 -4.77 4.74 24.42
C LEU A 112 -5.86 3.87 23.77
N MET A 113 -5.47 2.89 22.94
CA MET A 113 -6.40 1.91 22.36
C MET A 113 -7.11 1.13 23.45
N GLY A 114 -6.35 0.54 24.39
CA GLY A 114 -6.94 -0.18 25.52
C GLY A 114 -7.84 0.70 26.39
N GLN A 115 -7.53 1.99 26.54
CA GLN A 115 -8.41 2.94 27.25
C GLN A 115 -9.72 3.16 26.49
N ALA A 116 -9.66 3.45 25.20
CA ALA A 116 -10.82 3.67 24.34
C ALA A 116 -11.75 2.46 24.32
N LEU A 117 -11.18 1.25 24.19
CA LEU A 117 -11.92 0.00 24.20
C LEU A 117 -12.65 -0.21 25.54
N ARG A 118 -11.98 0.00 26.69
CA ARG A 118 -12.61 -0.13 28.02
C ARG A 118 -13.72 0.90 28.27
N SER A 119 -13.65 2.07 27.67
CA SER A 119 -14.67 3.12 27.80
C SER A 119 -15.75 3.05 26.71
N ASN A 120 -15.72 2.06 25.82
CA ASN A 120 -16.59 1.97 24.64
C ASN A 120 -16.51 3.21 23.72
N ASP A 121 -15.37 3.90 23.70
CA ASP A 121 -15.12 5.03 22.80
C ASP A 121 -14.72 4.51 21.42
N ARG A 122 -15.73 4.09 20.64
CA ARG A 122 -15.55 3.55 19.29
C ARG A 122 -14.85 4.53 18.37
N THR A 123 -15.20 5.80 18.49
CA THR A 123 -14.66 6.89 17.69
C THR A 123 -13.14 7.00 17.85
N MET A 124 -12.65 7.02 19.09
CA MET A 124 -11.21 7.03 19.40
C MET A 124 -10.53 5.71 19.02
N ALA A 125 -11.17 4.57 19.25
CA ALA A 125 -10.63 3.26 18.89
C ALA A 125 -10.39 3.15 17.37
N HIS A 126 -11.35 3.58 16.55
CA HIS A 126 -11.21 3.59 15.09
C HIS A 126 -10.13 4.57 14.59
N ALA A 127 -10.06 5.77 15.17
CA ALA A 127 -9.02 6.75 14.81
C ALA A 127 -7.61 6.24 15.15
N LEU A 128 -7.43 5.65 16.34
CA LEU A 128 -6.18 5.02 16.73
C LEU A 128 -5.84 3.81 15.86
N PHE A 129 -6.83 3.00 15.46
CA PHE A 129 -6.62 1.87 14.58
C PHE A 129 -6.07 2.30 13.22
N ARG A 130 -6.62 3.37 12.62
CA ARG A 130 -6.11 3.94 11.36
C ARG A 130 -4.64 4.36 11.51
N LYS A 131 -4.35 5.21 12.51
CA LYS A 131 -2.99 5.67 12.80
C LYS A 131 -2.02 4.52 13.05
N ALA A 132 -2.44 3.54 13.85
CA ALA A 132 -1.63 2.38 14.18
C ALA A 132 -1.32 1.52 12.95
N SER A 133 -2.30 1.31 12.07
CA SER A 133 -2.12 0.53 10.83
C SER A 133 -1.10 1.20 9.91
N GLU A 134 -1.25 2.50 9.67
CA GLU A 134 -0.34 3.29 8.82
C GLU A 134 1.10 3.32 9.33
N ASN A 135 1.28 3.26 10.66
CA ASN A 135 2.60 3.32 11.30
C ASN A 135 3.15 1.93 11.69
N GLY A 136 2.45 0.84 11.37
CA GLY A 136 2.87 -0.51 11.71
C GLY A 136 2.89 -0.80 13.23
N TRP A 137 2.03 -0.14 14.00
CA TRP A 137 1.91 -0.35 15.45
C TRP A 137 1.00 -1.54 15.76
N SER A 138 1.49 -2.75 15.47
CA SER A 138 0.72 -4.00 15.49
C SER A 138 -0.01 -4.29 16.81
N GLU A 139 0.52 -3.88 17.96
CA GLU A 139 -0.14 -4.13 19.26
C GLU A 139 -1.48 -3.40 19.37
N ALA A 140 -1.55 -2.13 18.96
CA ALA A 140 -2.82 -1.39 18.96
C ALA A 140 -3.81 -1.96 17.95
N VAL A 141 -3.33 -2.39 16.76
CA VAL A 141 -4.15 -3.08 15.75
C VAL A 141 -4.75 -4.38 16.30
N LYS A 142 -3.93 -5.19 16.97
CA LYS A 142 -4.35 -6.46 17.58
C LYS A 142 -5.39 -6.26 18.68
N GLN A 143 -5.22 -5.25 19.53
CA GLN A 143 -6.21 -4.91 20.56
C GLN A 143 -7.55 -4.53 19.93
N PHE A 144 -7.53 -3.69 18.89
CA PHE A 144 -8.75 -3.33 18.16
C PHE A 144 -9.45 -4.56 17.57
N ALA A 145 -8.71 -5.44 16.88
CA ALA A 145 -9.27 -6.64 16.26
C ALA A 145 -9.84 -7.63 17.30
N THR A 146 -9.19 -7.76 18.46
CA THR A 146 -9.61 -8.68 19.53
C THR A 146 -10.96 -8.26 20.13
N GLU A 147 -11.14 -6.96 20.38
CA GLU A 147 -12.38 -6.42 20.97
C GLU A 147 -13.48 -6.17 19.92
N ASN A 148 -13.16 -6.28 18.62
CA ASN A 148 -14.12 -6.13 17.51
C ASN A 148 -14.04 -7.35 16.57
N PRO A 149 -14.53 -8.54 16.98
CA PRO A 149 -14.37 -9.79 16.20
C PRO A 149 -14.99 -9.73 14.79
N ASP A 150 -16.07 -8.97 14.64
CA ASP A 150 -16.75 -8.70 13.38
C ASP A 150 -15.95 -7.79 12.42
N SER A 151 -14.88 -7.19 12.92
CA SER A 151 -13.98 -6.26 12.23
C SER A 151 -12.56 -6.83 12.09
N ALA A 152 -12.25 -7.91 12.81
CA ALA A 152 -10.92 -8.51 12.88
C ALA A 152 -10.35 -8.85 11.50
N ALA A 153 -11.13 -9.50 10.63
CA ALA A 153 -10.68 -9.87 9.28
C ALA A 153 -10.28 -8.64 8.45
N ALA A 154 -11.07 -7.56 8.51
CA ALA A 154 -10.75 -6.32 7.81
C ALA A 154 -9.53 -5.62 8.41
N ALA A 155 -9.39 -5.64 9.75
CA ALA A 155 -8.24 -5.07 10.45
C ALA A 155 -6.93 -5.79 10.07
N GLU A 156 -6.95 -7.13 10.07
CA GLU A 156 -5.80 -7.95 9.67
C GLU A 156 -5.45 -7.77 8.19
N GLU A 157 -6.45 -7.63 7.32
CA GLU A 157 -6.23 -7.34 5.90
C GLU A 157 -5.56 -5.98 5.72
N ILE A 158 -6.06 -4.92 6.37
CA ILE A 158 -5.44 -3.59 6.34
C ILE A 158 -3.97 -3.66 6.80
N GLU A 159 -3.69 -4.32 7.93
CA GLU A 159 -2.32 -4.46 8.44
C GLU A 159 -1.42 -5.19 7.43
N SER A 160 -1.94 -6.24 6.78
CA SER A 160 -1.21 -6.98 5.74
C SER A 160 -0.88 -6.09 4.53
N LEU A 161 -1.83 -5.26 4.11
CA LEU A 161 -1.68 -4.35 2.96
C LEU A 161 -0.70 -3.20 3.26
N GLU A 162 -0.76 -2.63 4.46
CA GLU A 162 0.20 -1.60 4.90
C GLU A 162 1.63 -2.15 4.96
N LYS A 163 1.81 -3.42 5.37
CA LYS A 163 3.10 -4.11 5.30
C LYS A 163 3.61 -4.27 3.87
N VAL A 164 2.72 -4.56 2.91
CA VAL A 164 3.09 -4.59 1.48
C VAL A 164 3.58 -3.22 1.01
N LEU A 165 2.94 -2.14 1.42
CA LEU A 165 3.36 -0.78 1.04
C LEU A 165 4.71 -0.39 1.65
N THR A 166 4.91 -0.69 2.93
CA THR A 166 6.10 -0.28 3.71
C THR A 166 7.27 -1.25 3.55
N SER A 167 7.12 -2.48 4.05
CA SER A 167 8.18 -3.50 4.11
C SER A 167 8.41 -4.18 2.75
N GLY A 168 7.34 -4.36 1.97
CA GLY A 168 7.42 -4.90 0.61
C GLY A 168 7.99 -3.93 -0.43
N GLY A 169 8.32 -2.70 -0.04
CA GLY A 169 8.75 -1.63 -0.96
C GLY A 169 10.00 -1.97 -1.76
N PHE A 170 10.96 -2.68 -1.17
CA PHE A 170 12.16 -3.12 -1.88
C PHE A 170 11.85 -4.16 -2.96
N GLN A 171 11.14 -5.24 -2.61
CA GLN A 171 10.74 -6.27 -3.58
C GLN A 171 9.90 -5.70 -4.71
N ARG A 172 8.92 -4.84 -4.38
CA ARG A 172 8.13 -4.11 -5.37
C ARG A 172 9.04 -3.31 -6.31
N THR A 173 10.00 -2.55 -5.77
CA THR A 173 10.94 -1.78 -6.59
C THR A 173 11.74 -2.69 -7.54
N LEU A 174 12.21 -3.85 -7.08
CA LEU A 174 12.92 -4.81 -7.93
C LEU A 174 12.03 -5.38 -9.04
N SER A 175 10.76 -5.68 -8.76
CA SER A 175 9.82 -6.20 -9.77
C SER A 175 9.59 -5.25 -10.95
N TYR A 176 9.81 -3.95 -10.76
CA TYR A 176 9.61 -2.92 -11.79
C TYR A 176 10.91 -2.26 -12.27
N MET A 177 12.07 -2.79 -11.86
CA MET A 177 13.36 -2.24 -12.25
C MET A 177 13.70 -2.62 -13.69
N ILE A 178 14.10 -1.65 -14.51
CA ILE A 178 14.71 -1.89 -15.82
C ILE A 178 16.22 -1.76 -15.66
N ALA A 179 16.92 -2.89 -15.73
CA ALA A 179 18.37 -2.98 -15.61
C ALA A 179 19.04 -2.48 -16.89
#